data_AF-A0AA40P427-F1
#
_entry.id   AF-A0AA40P427-F1
#
_cell.length_a   1.000
_cell.length_b   1.000
_cell.length_c   1.000
_cell.angle_alpha   90.00
_cell.angle_beta   90.00
_cell.angle_gamma   90.00
#
_symmetry.space_group_name_H-M   'P 1'
#
loop_
_entity.id
_entity.type
_entity.pdbx_description
1 polymer ?
#
loop_
_entity_poly.entity_id
_entity_poly.type
_entity_poly.pdbx_seq_one_letter_code
_entity_poly.pdbx_strand_id
1 'polypeptide(L)'
;MAADQAALRDWQSEHEHKIQIAQTVATLCGAESETDKLPASVRDNTLRTHQYLSELEAYFEQCILEEAQISSSNVPGDFLLLPDMFKSLDMRKSIQTRSGSALPVRQHTSLR
;
A
#
# COMPACT_ATOMS: atom_id res chain seq x y z
N MET A 1 -31.10 -20.25 -14.37
CA MET A 1 -30.79 -20.42 -12.92
C MET A 1 -30.18 -21.79 -12.61
N ALA A 2 -30.91 -22.92 -12.70
CA ALA A 2 -30.32 -24.24 -12.37
C ALA A 2 -29.22 -24.71 -13.34
N ALA A 3 -29.39 -24.47 -14.65
CA ALA A 3 -28.39 -24.80 -15.66
C ALA A 3 -27.12 -23.95 -15.55
N ASP A 4 -27.27 -22.65 -15.25
CA ASP A 4 -26.13 -21.74 -15.03
C ASP A 4 -25.32 -22.16 -13.80
N GLN A 5 -26.00 -22.64 -12.76
CA GLN A 5 -25.35 -23.11 -11.54
C GLN A 5 -24.60 -24.43 -11.76
N ALA A 6 -25.13 -25.35 -12.58
CA ALA A 6 -24.45 -26.58 -12.96
C ALA A 6 -23.20 -26.29 -13.82
N ALA A 7 -23.34 -25.45 -14.85
CA ALA A 7 -22.23 -25.04 -15.70
C ALA A 7 -21.11 -24.32 -14.93
N LEU A 8 -21.46 -23.50 -13.93
CA LEU A 8 -20.48 -22.87 -13.05
C LEU A 8 -19.70 -23.91 -12.23
N ARG A 9 -20.38 -24.93 -11.69
CA ARG A 9 -19.72 -25.98 -10.91
C ARG A 9 -18.82 -26.87 -11.75
N ASP A 10 -19.24 -27.22 -12.95
CA ASP A 10 -18.42 -28.00 -13.88
C ASP A 10 -17.15 -27.22 -14.25
N TRP A 11 -17.29 -25.93 -14.58
CA TRP A 11 -16.15 -25.04 -14.85
C TRP A 11 -15.20 -24.93 -13.65
N GLN A 12 -15.74 -24.75 -12.44
CA GLN A 12 -14.95 -24.71 -11.20
C GLN A 12 -14.19 -26.01 -10.97
N SER A 13 -14.86 -27.16 -11.14
CA SER A 13 -14.22 -28.48 -10.99
C SER A 13 -13.07 -28.68 -11.98
N GLU A 14 -13.25 -28.26 -13.24
CA GLU A 14 -12.20 -28.35 -14.26
C GLU A 14 -11.02 -27.41 -14.00
N HIS A 15 -11.27 -26.26 -13.37
CA HIS A 15 -10.29 -25.20 -13.16
C HIS A 15 -9.79 -25.10 -11.71
N GLU A 16 -10.18 -26.03 -10.85
CA GLU A 16 -9.92 -26.02 -9.40
C GLU A 16 -8.43 -25.80 -9.09
N HIS A 17 -7.54 -26.54 -9.74
CA HIS A 17 -6.10 -26.41 -9.53
C HIS A 17 -5.56 -25.01 -9.90
N LYS A 18 -6.08 -24.39 -10.97
CA LYS A 18 -5.68 -23.02 -11.38
C LYS A 18 -6.21 -21.99 -10.39
N ILE A 19 -7.43 -22.20 -9.88
CA ILE A 19 -8.05 -21.35 -8.86
C ILE A 19 -7.21 -21.41 -7.57
N GLN A 20 -6.83 -22.61 -7.13
CA GLN A 20 -5.98 -22.81 -5.95
C GLN A 20 -4.61 -22.15 -6.09
N ILE A 21 -3.97 -22.23 -7.26
CA ILE A 21 -2.71 -21.52 -7.53
C ILE A 21 -2.93 -20.02 -7.44
N ALA A 22 -3.99 -19.48 -8.07
CA ALA A 22 -4.29 -18.06 -8.04
C ALA A 22 -4.54 -17.56 -6.61
N GLN A 23 -5.30 -18.31 -5.80
CA GLN A 23 -5.53 -18.02 -4.38
C GLN A 23 -4.24 -18.09 -3.55
N THR A 24 -3.41 -19.11 -3.79
CA THR A 24 -2.13 -19.27 -3.11
C THR A 24 -1.19 -18.10 -3.44
N VAL A 25 -1.10 -17.71 -4.71
CA VAL A 25 -0.31 -16.55 -5.14
C VAL A 25 -0.88 -15.27 -4.55
N ALA A 26 -2.20 -15.07 -4.59
CA ALA A 26 -2.85 -13.91 -3.98
C ALA A 26 -2.52 -13.81 -2.48
N THR A 27 -2.59 -14.93 -1.75
CA THR A 27 -2.22 -15.01 -0.34
C THR A 27 -0.74 -14.69 -0.12
N LEU A 28 0.16 -15.31 -0.89
CA LEU A 28 1.62 -15.12 -0.75
C LEU A 28 2.06 -13.70 -1.13
N CYS A 29 1.42 -13.08 -2.12
CA CYS A 29 1.67 -11.71 -2.52
C CYS A 29 0.94 -10.69 -1.63
N GLY A 30 0.17 -11.15 -0.64
CA GLY A 30 -0.60 -10.28 0.23
C GLY A 30 -1.74 -9.53 -0.48
N ALA A 31 -2.23 -10.01 -1.62
CA ALA A 31 -3.36 -9.43 -2.34
C ALA A 31 -4.68 -9.53 -1.56
N GLU A 32 -4.76 -10.47 -0.61
CA GLU A 32 -5.91 -10.62 0.30
C GLU A 32 -5.78 -9.78 1.58
N SER A 33 -4.71 -8.99 1.71
CA SER A 33 -4.37 -8.29 2.95
C SER A 33 -5.22 -7.03 3.17
N GLU A 34 -5.85 -7.02 4.33
CA GLU A 34 -6.03 -5.82 5.17
C GLU A 34 -6.94 -4.71 4.64
N THR A 35 -8.01 -5.06 3.92
CA THR A 35 -9.14 -4.14 3.73
C THR A 35 -9.63 -3.58 5.07
N ASP A 36 -9.55 -4.36 6.15
CA ASP A 36 -9.85 -3.90 7.52
C ASP A 36 -8.86 -2.87 8.09
N LYS A 37 -7.65 -2.75 7.56
CA LYS A 37 -6.71 -1.68 7.94
C LYS A 37 -6.79 -0.45 7.05
N LEU A 38 -7.59 -0.51 5.98
CA LEU A 38 -7.87 0.68 5.17
C LEU A 38 -8.78 1.64 5.93
N PRO A 39 -8.56 2.96 5.79
CA PRO A 39 -9.48 3.97 6.29
C PRO A 39 -10.89 3.74 5.74
N ALA A 40 -11.91 3.92 6.59
CA ALA A 40 -13.31 3.76 6.21
C ALA A 40 -13.71 4.63 5.00
N SER A 41 -13.04 5.77 4.79
CA SER A 41 -13.28 6.68 3.67
C SER A 41 -12.89 6.14 2.29
N VAL A 42 -12.04 5.11 2.25
CA VAL A 42 -11.52 4.52 1.00
C VAL A 42 -11.87 3.05 0.82
N ARG A 43 -12.05 2.29 1.91
CA ARG A 43 -12.23 0.83 1.92
C ARG A 43 -13.25 0.29 0.91
N ASP A 44 -14.41 0.92 0.79
CA ASP A 44 -15.53 0.41 -0.02
C ASP A 44 -15.52 0.92 -1.48
N ASN A 45 -14.44 1.57 -1.93
CA ASN A 45 -14.30 2.10 -3.28
C ASN A 45 -12.94 1.72 -3.87
N THR A 46 -12.92 0.78 -4.82
CA THR A 46 -11.69 0.25 -5.43
C THR A 46 -10.79 1.33 -6.02
N LEU A 47 -11.35 2.34 -6.69
CA LEU A 47 -10.57 3.44 -7.27
C LEU A 47 -9.92 4.29 -6.18
N ARG A 48 -10.67 4.62 -5.12
CA ARG A 48 -10.13 5.38 -3.98
C ARG A 48 -9.10 4.58 -3.18
N THR A 49 -9.32 3.28 -2.99
CA THR A 49 -8.35 2.38 -2.37
C THR A 49 -7.05 2.39 -3.16
N HIS A 50 -7.11 2.21 -4.49
CA HIS A 50 -5.92 2.25 -5.33
C HIS A 50 -5.20 3.59 -5.23
N GLN A 51 -5.93 4.70 -5.33
CA GLN A 51 -5.34 6.04 -5.21
C GLN A 51 -4.66 6.24 -3.85
N TYR A 52 -5.31 5.83 -2.75
CA TYR A 52 -4.74 5.92 -1.41
C TYR A 52 -3.46 5.09 -1.26
N LEU A 53 -3.45 3.87 -1.80
CA LEU A 53 -2.27 3.01 -1.77
C LEU A 53 -1.12 3.61 -2.59
N SER A 54 -1.39 4.16 -3.78
CA SER A 54 -0.38 4.87 -4.58
C SER A 54 0.15 6.12 -3.88
N GLU A 55 -0.70 6.90 -3.19
CA GLU A 55 -0.28 8.06 -2.40
C GLU A 55 0.62 7.64 -1.22
N LEU A 56 0.31 6.52 -0.57
CA LEU A 56 1.15 5.95 0.51
C LEU A 56 2.52 5.48 0.01
N GLU A 57 2.57 4.81 -1.14
CA GLU A 57 3.82 4.34 -1.75
C GLU A 57 4.76 5.52 -2.04
N ALA A 58 4.25 6.56 -2.72
CA ALA A 58 5.02 7.77 -3.00
C ALA A 58 5.49 8.47 -1.71
N TYR A 59 4.66 8.48 -0.66
CA TYR A 59 5.04 9.02 0.64
C TYR A 59 6.20 8.24 1.28
N PHE A 60 6.17 6.90 1.23
CA PHE A 60 7.25 6.08 1.77
C PHE A 60 8.54 6.19 0.97
N GLU A 61 8.46 6.25 -0.36
CA GLU A 61 9.62 6.53 -1.21
C GLU A 61 10.26 7.87 -0.86
N GLN A 62 9.45 8.90 -0.67
CA GLN A 62 9.93 10.22 -0.27
C GLN A 62 10.61 10.17 1.12
N CYS A 63 10.07 9.42 2.08
CA CYS A 63 10.74 9.20 3.37
C CYS A 63 12.11 8.52 3.22
N ILE A 64 12.26 7.54 2.32
CA ILE A 64 13.53 6.85 2.07
C ILE A 64 14.56 7.81 1.50
N LEU A 65 14.16 8.63 0.52
CA LEU A 65 15.04 9.63 -0.09
C LEU A 65 15.49 10.67 0.94
N GLU A 66 14.57 11.17 1.76
CA GLU A 66 14.88 12.11 2.85
C GLU A 66 15.83 11.49 3.89
N GLU A 67 15.60 10.23 4.30
CA GLU A 67 16.46 9.50 5.24
C GLU A 67 17.89 9.32 4.68
N ALA A 68 18.01 8.95 3.40
CA ALA A 68 19.31 8.82 2.73
C ALA A 68 20.06 10.15 2.64
N GLN A 69 19.36 11.26 2.37
CA GLN A 69 19.95 12.60 2.33
C GLN A 69 20.48 13.00 3.71
N ILE A 70 19.67 12.85 4.76
CA ILE A 70 20.08 13.14 6.15
C ILE A 70 21.30 12.29 6.54
N SER A 71 21.29 10.99 6.21
CA SER A 71 22.40 10.09 6.51
C SER A 71 23.70 10.44 5.75
N SER A 72 23.60 11.08 4.59
CA SER A 72 24.76 11.44 3.76
C SER A 72 25.39 12.79 4.13
N SER A 73 24.70 13.62 4.93
CA SER A 73 25.13 14.96 5.33
C SER A 73 26.26 14.89 6.36
N ASN A 74 27.50 14.99 5.89
CA ASN A 74 28.70 14.92 6.73
C ASN A 74 29.19 16.30 7.24
N VAL A 75 28.51 17.40 6.88
CA VAL A 75 28.93 18.77 7.21
C VAL A 75 28.03 19.37 8.30
N PRO A 76 28.57 19.79 9.45
CA PRO A 76 27.81 20.51 10.47
C PRO A 76 27.22 21.80 9.89
N GLY A 77 25.90 21.90 9.81
CA GLY A 77 25.19 23.07 9.28
C GLY A 77 24.59 22.91 7.88
N ASP A 78 24.88 21.81 7.17
CA ASP A 78 24.34 21.51 5.83
C ASP A 78 22.82 21.24 5.86
N PHE A 79 22.29 20.88 7.03
CA PHE A 79 20.85 20.75 7.29
C PHE A 79 20.07 22.05 7.01
N LEU A 80 20.70 23.22 7.13
CA LEU A 80 20.05 24.51 6.88
C LEU A 80 19.90 24.84 5.39
N LEU A 81 20.57 24.09 4.50
CA LEU A 81 20.61 24.35 3.06
C LEU A 81 19.90 23.29 2.22
N LEU A 82 19.44 22.19 2.82
CA LEU A 82 18.74 21.13 2.11
C LEU A 82 17.35 21.64 1.65
N PRO A 83 17.11 21.76 0.33
CA PRO A 83 15.82 22.17 -0.18
C PRO A 83 14.78 21.09 0.12
N ASP A 84 13.74 21.47 0.87
CA ASP A 84 12.48 20.73 0.93
C ASP A 84 12.53 19.34 1.63
N MET A 85 13.25 19.24 2.75
CA MET A 85 13.38 18.00 3.57
C MET A 85 12.07 17.50 4.22
N PHE A 86 10.94 18.15 3.97
CA PHE A 86 9.67 17.83 4.63
C PHE A 86 8.54 17.59 3.63
N LYS A 87 8.86 17.27 2.36
CA LYS A 87 7.83 16.85 1.40
C LYS A 87 7.02 15.68 1.95
N SER A 88 7.68 14.71 2.60
CA SER A 88 6.98 13.59 3.24
C SER A 88 6.01 14.07 4.33
N LEU A 89 6.33 15.14 5.07
CA LEU A 89 5.47 15.73 6.08
C LEU A 89 4.20 16.33 5.46
N ASP A 90 4.34 17.07 4.36
CA ASP A 90 3.20 17.69 3.68
C ASP A 90 2.34 16.65 2.94
N MET A 91 2.97 15.63 2.36
CA MET A 91 2.29 14.46 1.82
C MET A 91 1.50 13.74 2.91
N ARG A 92 2.10 13.47 4.07
CA ARG A 92 1.43 12.85 5.22
C ARG A 92 0.18 13.62 5.64
N LYS A 93 0.31 14.94 5.82
CA LYS A 93 -0.82 15.82 6.19
C LYS A 93 -1.93 15.76 5.14
N SER A 94 -1.56 15.80 3.86
CA SER A 94 -2.51 15.78 2.75
C SER A 94 -3.29 14.46 2.70
N ILE A 95 -2.60 13.33 2.83
CA ILE A 95 -3.23 12.00 2.82
C ILE A 95 -4.12 11.83 4.07
N GLN A 96 -3.64 12.21 5.25
CA GLN A 96 -4.41 12.12 6.51
C GLN A 96 -5.67 12.99 6.48
N THR A 97 -5.60 14.19 5.90
CA THR A 97 -6.77 15.06 5.74
C THR A 97 -7.80 14.43 4.82
N ARG A 98 -7.36 13.74 3.75
CA ARG A 98 -8.24 13.09 2.77
C ARG A 98 -8.85 11.78 3.29
N SER A 99 -8.07 10.99 4.02
CA SER A 99 -8.47 9.68 4.52
C SER A 99 -9.19 9.73 5.88
N GLY A 100 -9.05 10.84 6.61
CA GLY A 100 -9.59 11.00 7.96
C GLY A 100 -8.97 10.07 9.00
N SER A 101 -7.84 9.41 8.66
CA SER A 101 -7.15 8.43 9.50
C SER A 101 -5.67 8.75 9.59
N ALA A 102 -5.06 8.43 10.73
CA ALA A 102 -3.61 8.39 10.83
C ALA A 102 -3.04 7.39 9.81
N LEU A 103 -1.88 7.73 9.23
CA LEU A 103 -1.21 6.84 8.28
C LEU A 103 -0.53 5.68 9.03
N PRO A 104 -0.43 4.50 8.38
CA PRO A 104 0.33 3.39 8.93
C PRO A 104 1.79 3.81 9.19
N VAL A 105 2.32 3.38 10.33
CA VAL A 105 3.74 3.56 10.65
C VAL A 105 4.55 2.63 9.74
N ARG A 106 5.60 3.17 9.13
CA ARG A 106 6.55 2.38 8.34
C ARG A 106 7.15 1.30 9.25
N GLN A 107 6.79 0.04 9.03
CA GLN A 107 7.46 -1.06 9.72
C GLN A 107 8.83 -1.22 9.07
N HIS A 108 9.91 -0.99 9.81
CA HIS A 108 11.23 -1.38 9.34
C HIS A 108 11.25 -2.91 9.28
N THR A 109 10.96 -3.48 8.13
CA THR A 109 11.28 -4.89 7.86
C THR A 109 12.79 -4.96 7.80
N SER A 110 13.42 -5.20 8.96
CA SER A 110 14.79 -5.67 9.01
C SER A 110 14.79 -7.00 8.27
N LEU A 111 15.21 -6.99 7.00
CA LEU A 111 15.56 -8.21 6.28
C LEU A 111 16.56 -8.96 7.18
N ARG A 112 16.11 -10.09 7.71
CA ARG A 112 16.92 -11.03 8.49
C ARG A 112 17.35 -12.17 7.58
#